data_AF-A0AAV3ZXY2-F1
#
_entry.id   AF-A0AAV3ZXY2-F1
#
_cell.length_a   1.000
_cell.length_b   1.000
_cell.length_c   1.000
_cell.angle_alpha   90.00
_cell.angle_beta   90.00
_cell.angle_gamma   90.00
#
_symmetry.space_group_name_H-M   'P 1'
#
loop_
_entity.id
_entity.type
_entity.pdbx_description
1 polymer ?
#
loop_
_entity_poly.entity_id
_entity_poly.type
_entity_poly.pdbx_seq_one_letter_code
_entity_poly.pdbx_strand_id
1 'polypeptide(L)'
;MMYRVQGPQNHTLRFRSPTWTRLGDSLSAFQAIQSKNFKLIDIRRLYNLIRKFPPYIHISFVWIPAHVGIRGNENVDKLAKAALNRASCSSKLICWSNLKPKINAYIHSVWQKNWDAEGANKLHEVLSNLGDDLHRRGEGAGRKLETVMCRLRVGHTWLTQSYFLKNEEQPFCYACDSLYTVRHILIECPDFQVTRRKYFSLTDLYRLFREVNPSYIVGYLK
;
A
#
# COMPACT_ATOMS: atom_id res chain seq x y z
N MET A 1 35.73 1.81 3.11
CA MET A 1 35.56 0.84 4.22
C MET A 1 34.51 1.39 5.17
N MET A 2 33.48 0.61 5.52
CA MET A 2 32.39 1.04 6.41
C MET A 2 32.61 0.46 7.81
N TYR A 3 32.60 1.32 8.82
CA TYR A 3 32.73 0.92 10.22
C TYR A 3 31.44 1.24 10.97
N ARG A 4 31.09 0.38 11.92
CA ARG A 4 29.96 0.58 12.85
C ARG A 4 30.56 0.95 14.21
N VAL A 5 30.23 2.12 14.73
CA VAL A 5 30.66 2.52 16.07
C VAL A 5 29.53 2.20 17.05
N GLN A 6 29.82 1.41 18.09
CA GLN A 6 28.92 1.14 19.19
C GLN A 6 29.40 1.94 20.42
N GLY A 7 28.61 2.92 20.85
CA GLY A 7 28.79 3.61 22.15
C GLY A 7 29.48 4.99 22.10
N PRO A 8 29.32 5.81 23.16
CA PRO A 8 29.94 7.13 23.27
C PRO A 8 31.35 6.96 23.85
N GLN A 9 32.34 6.76 22.99
CA GLN A 9 33.75 6.81 23.41
C GLN A 9 34.54 7.81 22.57
N ASN A 10 35.35 8.59 23.28
CA ASN A 10 36.31 9.55 22.72
C ASN A 10 37.35 8.80 21.89
N HIS A 11 37.11 8.65 20.60
CA HIS A 11 38.07 8.06 19.67
C HIS A 11 38.67 9.15 18.78
N THR A 12 39.84 9.64 19.19
CA THR A 12 40.71 10.45 18.33
C THR A 12 41.33 9.52 17.28
N LEU A 13 40.64 9.33 16.15
CA LEU A 13 41.15 8.54 15.04
C LEU A 13 42.27 9.32 14.34
N ARG A 14 43.54 8.96 14.61
CA ARG A 14 44.69 9.46 13.83
C ARG A 14 44.83 8.61 12.57
N PHE A 15 44.63 9.22 11.40
CA PHE A 15 44.88 8.60 10.11
C PHE A 15 46.20 9.09 9.51
N ARG A 16 47.04 8.16 9.04
CA ARG A 16 48.19 8.43 8.17
C ARG A 16 47.68 8.39 6.72
N SER A 17 47.98 9.44 5.93
CA SER A 17 47.36 9.80 4.62
C SER A 17 46.09 10.65 4.76
N PRO A 18 45.68 11.49 3.77
CA PRO A 18 44.50 12.35 3.90
C PRO A 18 43.23 11.50 3.80
N THR A 19 42.87 10.83 4.90
CA THR A 19 41.65 10.06 5.04
C THR A 19 40.54 10.97 5.56
N TRP A 20 39.50 11.14 4.75
CA TRP A 20 38.33 11.95 5.09
C TRP A 20 37.24 11.03 5.63
N THR A 21 36.94 11.14 6.91
CA THR A 21 35.89 10.34 7.55
C THR A 21 34.58 11.12 7.59
N ARG A 22 33.51 10.54 7.04
CA ARG A 22 32.14 11.07 7.14
C ARG A 22 31.31 10.21 8.09
N LEU A 23 30.79 10.85 9.13
CA LEU A 23 29.83 10.25 10.06
C LEU A 23 28.41 10.54 9.57
N GLY A 24 27.49 9.59 9.73
CA GLY A 24 26.07 9.81 9.45
C GLY A 24 25.19 8.70 10.02
N ASP A 25 23.91 8.96 10.15
CA ASP A 25 22.93 8.10 10.83
C ASP A 25 21.99 7.35 9.88
N SER A 26 21.97 7.73 8.60
CA SER A 26 21.21 7.02 7.56
C SER A 26 21.91 5.73 7.12
N LEU A 27 21.66 4.63 7.81
CA LEU A 27 22.18 3.30 7.46
C LEU A 27 21.80 2.91 6.03
N SER A 28 20.55 3.19 5.63
CA SER A 28 20.04 2.91 4.29
C SER A 28 20.79 3.66 3.20
N ALA A 29 21.21 4.91 3.43
CA ALA A 29 22.03 5.67 2.49
C ALA A 29 23.41 5.02 2.29
N PHE A 30 24.05 4.58 3.37
CA PHE A 30 25.34 3.88 3.28
C PHE A 30 25.22 2.53 2.59
N GLN A 31 24.22 1.73 2.95
CA GLN A 31 23.95 0.45 2.26
C GLN A 31 23.68 0.65 0.76
N ALA A 32 22.96 1.70 0.38
CA ALA A 32 22.70 2.03 -1.03
C ALA A 32 23.98 2.41 -1.79
N ILE A 33 24.89 3.17 -1.19
CA ILE A 33 26.21 3.49 -1.77
C ILE A 33 27.05 2.24 -1.93
N GLN A 34 27.09 1.38 -0.90
CA GLN A 34 27.88 0.14 -0.89
C GLN A 34 27.39 -0.85 -1.96
N SER A 35 26.07 -1.07 -2.03
CA SER A 35 25.43 -1.95 -3.01
C SER A 35 25.31 -1.36 -4.42
N LYS A 36 25.72 -0.10 -4.61
CA LYS A 36 25.55 0.68 -5.86
C LYS A 36 24.08 0.74 -6.31
N ASN A 37 23.15 0.75 -5.36
CA ASN A 37 21.71 0.79 -5.60
C ASN A 37 21.22 2.24 -5.66
N PHE A 38 21.12 2.79 -6.87
CA PHE A 38 20.89 4.21 -7.12
C PHE A 38 19.43 4.58 -7.40
N LYS A 39 18.48 3.94 -6.72
CA LYS A 39 17.04 4.28 -6.83
C LYS A 39 16.74 5.74 -6.47
N LEU A 40 17.50 6.31 -5.52
CA LEU A 40 17.41 7.72 -5.13
C LEU A 40 18.45 8.54 -5.89
N ILE A 41 18.02 9.61 -6.56
CA ILE A 41 18.92 10.45 -7.36
C ILE A 41 20.02 11.11 -6.50
N ASP A 42 19.73 11.41 -5.24
CA ASP A 42 20.67 12.07 -4.34
C ASP A 42 21.81 11.14 -3.94
N ILE A 43 21.54 9.84 -3.78
CA ILE A 43 22.59 8.83 -3.58
C ILE A 43 23.46 8.69 -4.83
N ARG A 44 22.85 8.71 -6.02
CA ARG A 44 23.60 8.71 -7.29
C ARG A 44 24.48 9.95 -7.43
N ARG A 45 23.96 11.12 -7.09
CA ARG A 45 24.71 12.40 -7.09
C ARG A 45 25.88 12.33 -6.12
N LEU A 46 25.65 11.88 -4.89
CA LEU A 46 26.68 11.71 -3.87
C LEU A 46 27.77 10.74 -4.34
N TYR A 47 27.39 9.58 -4.90
CA TYR A 47 28.35 8.61 -5.45
C TYR A 47 29.18 9.21 -6.59
N ASN A 48 28.57 9.96 -7.51
CA ASN A 48 29.29 10.64 -8.58
C ASN A 48 30.23 11.72 -8.06
N LEU A 49 29.86 12.45 -7.00
CA LEU A 49 30.75 13.41 -6.34
C LEU A 49 31.95 12.72 -5.71
N ILE A 50 31.72 11.59 -5.01
CA ILE A 50 32.79 10.78 -4.40
C ILE A 50 33.78 10.31 -5.47
N ARG A 51 33.30 9.90 -6.65
CA ARG A 51 34.15 9.45 -7.77
C ARG A 51 35.00 10.55 -8.41
N LYS A 52 34.64 11.83 -8.23
CA LYS A 52 35.43 12.96 -8.75
C LYS A 52 36.64 13.29 -7.90
N PHE A 53 36.75 12.73 -6.69
CA PHE A 53 37.91 12.99 -5.84
C PHE A 53 39.15 12.24 -6.38
N PRO A 54 40.35 12.84 -6.23
CA PRO A 54 41.60 12.18 -6.57
C PRO A 54 41.78 10.84 -5.85
N PRO A 55 42.47 9.85 -6.47
CA PRO A 55 42.59 8.49 -5.95
C PRO A 55 43.35 8.39 -4.62
N TYR A 56 44.15 9.41 -4.27
CA TYR A 56 44.88 9.48 -3.00
C TYR A 56 44.01 9.97 -1.81
N ILE A 57 42.79 10.44 -2.06
CA ILE A 57 41.84 10.82 -1.00
C ILE A 57 40.96 9.62 -0.69
N HIS A 58 41.19 9.03 0.49
CA HIS A 58 40.37 7.92 0.96
C HIS A 58 39.19 8.45 1.76
N ILE A 59 37.97 8.26 1.26
CA ILE A 59 36.73 8.62 1.96
C ILE A 59 36.18 7.40 2.69
N SER A 60 36.04 7.48 4.01
CA SER A 60 35.40 6.45 4.84
C SER A 60 34.02 6.94 5.32
N PHE A 61 33.05 6.04 5.36
CA PHE A 61 31.72 6.30 5.90
C PHE A 61 31.53 5.48 7.16
N VAL A 62 31.10 6.13 8.24
CA VAL A 62 30.89 5.49 9.53
C VAL A 62 29.46 5.75 9.97
N TRP A 63 28.73 4.67 10.23
CA TRP A 63 27.37 4.76 10.74
C TRP A 63 27.39 5.04 12.23
N ILE A 64 26.61 6.04 12.64
CA ILE A 64 26.36 6.39 14.03
C ILE A 64 24.85 6.35 14.31
N PRO A 65 24.41 5.96 15.51
CA PRO A 65 22.99 6.00 15.86
C PRO A 65 22.48 7.45 15.91
N ALA A 66 21.24 7.66 15.47
CA ALA A 66 20.55 8.95 15.59
C ALA A 66 20.07 9.19 17.03
N HIS A 67 19.94 10.46 17.43
CA HIS A 67 19.29 10.89 18.69
C HIS A 67 19.91 10.34 20.00
N VAL A 68 21.22 10.07 20.02
CA VAL A 68 21.93 9.56 21.20
C VAL A 68 22.83 10.59 21.89
N GLY A 69 22.66 11.90 21.66
CA GLY A 69 23.50 12.92 22.28
C GLY A 69 24.79 13.26 21.52
N ILE A 70 25.02 12.73 20.31
CA ILE A 70 26.19 13.09 19.50
C ILE A 70 25.99 14.51 18.96
N ARG A 71 26.62 15.49 19.64
CA ARG A 71 26.48 16.93 19.36
C ARG A 71 26.58 17.29 17.87
N GLY A 72 27.49 16.66 17.14
CA GLY A 72 27.66 16.88 15.70
C GLY A 72 26.44 16.43 14.87
N ASN A 73 25.92 15.22 15.11
CA ASN A 73 24.75 14.70 14.41
C ASN A 73 23.50 15.51 14.74
N GLU A 74 23.29 15.80 16.03
CA GLU A 74 22.13 16.57 16.47
C GLU A 74 22.11 18.00 15.91
N ASN A 75 23.28 18.64 15.80
CA ASN A 75 23.38 19.95 15.17
C ASN A 75 23.05 19.88 13.68
N VAL A 76 23.52 18.86 12.97
CA VAL A 76 23.17 18.63 11.55
C VAL A 76 21.67 18.37 11.40
N ASP A 77 21.06 17.56 12.27
CA ASP A 77 19.62 17.30 12.27
C ASP A 77 18.80 18.57 12.52
N LYS A 78 19.21 19.38 13.49
CA LYS A 78 18.57 20.68 13.79
C LYS A 78 18.65 21.62 12.59
N LEU A 79 19.83 21.72 11.95
CA LEU A 79 20.03 22.53 10.75
C LEU A 79 19.21 22.01 9.55
N ALA A 80 19.15 20.69 9.36
CA ALA A 80 18.35 20.07 8.32
C ALA A 80 16.85 20.34 8.51
N LYS A 81 16.35 20.23 9.75
CA LYS A 81 14.95 20.59 10.10
C LYS A 81 14.68 22.08 9.88
N ALA A 82 15.60 22.96 10.29
CA ALA A 82 15.47 24.40 10.08
C ALA A 82 15.44 24.75 8.58
N ALA A 83 16.19 24.03 7.75
CA ALA A 83 16.20 24.22 6.30
C ALA A 83 14.86 23.90 5.63
N LEU A 84 14.03 23.01 6.21
CA LEU A 84 12.68 22.72 5.69
C LEU A 84 11.74 23.93 5.77
N ASN A 85 11.96 24.82 6.73
CA ASN A 85 11.10 26.00 6.96
C ASN A 85 11.58 27.25 6.19
N ARG A 86 12.62 27.14 5.37
CA ARG A 86 13.17 28.28 4.63
C ARG A 86 12.35 28.54 3.37
N ALA A 87 11.79 29.75 3.23
CA ALA A 87 10.93 30.14 2.10
C ALA A 87 11.64 30.10 0.73
N SER A 88 12.97 30.31 0.70
CA SER A 88 13.77 30.27 -0.52
C SER A 88 14.26 28.85 -0.81
N CYS A 89 13.38 27.97 -1.27
CA CYS A 89 13.83 26.73 -1.87
C CYS A 89 14.38 27.07 -3.26
N SER A 90 15.71 27.00 -3.45
CA SER A 90 16.31 26.97 -4.78
C SER A 90 15.51 25.98 -5.63
N SER A 91 15.19 26.35 -6.87
CA SER A 91 14.45 25.58 -7.89
C SER A 91 15.14 24.28 -8.31
N LYS A 92 15.69 23.53 -7.35
CA LYS A 92 16.26 22.22 -7.55
C LYS A 92 15.13 21.25 -7.87
N LEU A 93 15.24 20.71 -9.08
CA LEU A 93 14.46 19.61 -9.64
C LEU A 93 14.03 18.62 -8.55
N ILE A 94 12.73 18.60 -8.26
CA ILE A 94 12.10 17.57 -7.42
C ILE A 94 12.39 16.22 -8.09
N CYS A 95 12.99 15.29 -7.35
CA CYS A 95 13.26 13.97 -7.91
C CYS A 95 11.94 13.26 -8.22
N TRP A 96 11.83 12.68 -9.41
CA TRP A 96 10.70 11.85 -9.81
C TRP A 96 10.37 10.75 -8.79
N SER A 97 11.39 10.13 -8.16
CA SER A 97 11.17 9.09 -7.14
C SER A 97 10.39 9.59 -5.93
N ASN A 98 10.54 10.87 -5.58
CA ASN A 98 9.86 11.49 -4.45
C ASN A 98 8.46 12.01 -4.85
N LEU A 99 8.28 12.34 -6.12
CA LEU A 99 7.02 12.84 -6.64
C LEU A 99 6.03 11.72 -6.98
N LYS A 100 6.53 10.58 -7.48
CA LYS A 100 5.70 9.44 -7.92
C LYS A 100 4.71 8.96 -6.84
N PRO A 101 5.08 8.75 -5.56
CA PRO A 101 4.13 8.35 -4.53
C PRO A 101 3.03 9.40 -4.31
N LYS A 102 3.38 10.70 -4.36
CA LYS A 102 2.41 11.80 -4.21
C LYS A 102 1.45 11.89 -5.38
N ILE A 103 1.94 11.75 -6.61
CA ILE A 103 1.11 11.69 -7.81
C ILE A 103 0.17 10.50 -7.75
N ASN A 104 0.69 9.31 -7.41
CA ASN A 104 -0.15 8.11 -7.30
C ASN A 104 -1.22 8.29 -6.22
N ALA A 105 -0.87 8.84 -5.05
CA ALA A 105 -1.84 9.14 -4.00
C ALA A 105 -2.92 10.12 -4.48
N TYR A 106 -2.54 11.15 -5.25
CA TYR A 106 -3.50 12.07 -5.86
C TYR A 106 -4.41 11.38 -6.87
N ILE A 107 -3.86 10.58 -7.79
CA ILE A 107 -4.63 9.80 -8.77
C ILE A 107 -5.63 8.88 -8.05
N HIS A 108 -5.16 8.13 -7.04
CA HIS A 108 -6.03 7.28 -6.22
C HIS A 108 -7.14 8.08 -5.54
N SER A 109 -6.84 9.27 -5.01
CA SER A 109 -7.86 10.12 -4.39
C SER A 109 -8.92 10.60 -5.37
N VAL A 110 -8.53 10.95 -6.60
CA VAL A 110 -9.46 11.35 -7.66
C VAL A 110 -10.32 10.16 -8.10
N TRP A 111 -9.71 8.98 -8.26
CA TRP A 111 -10.44 7.76 -8.58
C TRP A 111 -11.43 7.35 -7.50
N GLN A 112 -11.02 7.41 -6.23
CA GLN A 112 -11.91 7.13 -5.11
C GLN A 112 -13.07 8.12 -5.07
N LYS A 113 -12.82 9.41 -5.28
CA LYS A 113 -13.87 10.43 -5.35
C LYS A 113 -14.87 10.17 -6.47
N ASN A 114 -14.39 9.79 -7.65
CA ASN A 114 -15.26 9.44 -8.78
C ASN A 114 -16.07 8.17 -8.48
N TRP A 115 -15.43 7.19 -7.83
CA TRP A 115 -16.08 5.96 -7.40
C TRP A 115 -17.21 6.21 -6.40
N ASP A 116 -16.98 7.07 -5.42
CA ASP A 116 -17.97 7.47 -4.42
C ASP A 116 -19.13 8.29 -5.00
N ALA A 117 -18.93 8.94 -6.14
CA ALA A 117 -19.98 9.68 -6.85
C ALA A 117 -20.90 8.76 -7.69
N GLU A 118 -20.48 7.52 -7.97
CA GLU A 118 -21.23 6.57 -8.79
C GLU A 118 -22.30 5.83 -7.95
N GLY A 119 -23.41 6.52 -7.65
CA GLY A 119 -24.42 6.02 -6.70
C GLY A 119 -25.24 4.79 -7.14
N ALA A 120 -25.21 4.42 -8.43
CA ALA A 120 -26.01 3.32 -8.98
C ALA A 120 -25.21 2.02 -9.23
N ASN A 121 -24.04 1.87 -8.61
CA ASN A 121 -23.17 0.74 -8.87
C ASN A 121 -23.31 -0.36 -7.80
N LYS A 122 -23.82 -1.53 -8.20
CA LYS A 122 -23.92 -2.74 -7.35
C LYS A 122 -22.58 -3.15 -6.74
N LEU A 123 -21.47 -2.87 -7.44
CA LEU A 123 -20.13 -3.20 -6.97
C LEU A 123 -19.62 -2.24 -5.89
N HIS A 124 -20.16 -1.02 -5.77
CA HIS A 124 -19.76 -0.06 -4.73
C HIS A 124 -20.06 -0.57 -3.33
N GLU A 125 -21.20 -1.25 -3.16
CA GLU A 125 -21.59 -1.90 -1.91
C GLU A 125 -20.62 -3.02 -1.48
N VAL A 126 -19.95 -3.64 -2.45
CA VAL A 126 -19.00 -4.74 -2.24
C VAL A 126 -17.55 -4.25 -2.13
N LEU A 127 -17.22 -3.19 -2.85
CA LEU A 127 -15.90 -2.57 -2.94
C LEU A 127 -16.08 -1.07 -2.74
N SER A 128 -16.22 -0.62 -1.49
CA SER A 128 -16.37 0.81 -1.19
C SER A 128 -15.05 1.57 -1.33
N ASN A 129 -13.92 0.92 -1.04
CA ASN A 129 -12.58 1.50 -1.18
C ASN A 129 -11.78 0.77 -2.27
N LEU A 130 -11.37 1.49 -3.31
CA LEU A 130 -10.62 0.95 -4.45
C LEU A 130 -9.21 0.44 -4.08
N GLY A 131 -8.69 0.85 -2.92
CA GLY A 131 -7.42 0.35 -2.39
C GLY A 131 -7.52 -1.04 -1.74
N ASP A 132 -8.73 -1.55 -1.52
CA ASP A 132 -8.93 -2.83 -0.86
C ASP A 132 -8.69 -4.00 -1.81
N ASP A 133 -7.86 -4.94 -1.37
CA ASP A 133 -7.66 -6.19 -2.08
C ASP A 133 -8.79 -7.18 -1.77
N LEU A 134 -9.84 -7.17 -2.61
CA LEU A 134 -10.86 -8.22 -2.59
C LEU A 134 -10.37 -9.53 -3.22
N HIS A 135 -9.20 -9.55 -3.87
CA HIS A 135 -8.56 -10.76 -4.37
C HIS A 135 -7.68 -11.39 -3.31
N ARG A 136 -8.09 -11.38 -2.03
CA ARG A 136 -7.50 -12.22 -0.99
C ARG A 136 -7.59 -13.68 -1.46
N ARG A 137 -6.56 -14.12 -2.19
CA ARG A 137 -6.42 -15.46 -2.72
C ARG A 137 -6.41 -16.34 -1.49
N GLY A 138 -7.50 -17.09 -1.26
CA GLY A 138 -7.35 -18.31 -0.50
C GLY A 138 -6.29 -19.11 -1.26
N GLU A 139 -5.14 -19.37 -0.63
CA GLU A 139 -4.15 -20.26 -1.21
C GLU A 139 -4.87 -21.56 -1.64
N GLY A 140 -4.84 -21.88 -2.93
CA GLY A 140 -5.56 -23.04 -3.49
C GLY A 140 -6.99 -22.81 -3.98
N ALA A 141 -7.50 -21.57 -4.06
CA ALA A 141 -8.79 -21.30 -4.69
C ALA A 141 -8.76 -21.60 -6.20
N GLY A 142 -9.46 -22.64 -6.64
CA GLY A 142 -9.55 -22.98 -8.06
C GLY A 142 -10.32 -21.94 -8.88
N ARG A 143 -10.02 -21.84 -10.18
CA ARG A 143 -10.64 -20.91 -11.15
C ARG A 143 -12.17 -20.85 -11.10
N LYS A 144 -12.82 -21.99 -10.81
CA LYS A 144 -14.27 -22.09 -10.68
C LYS A 144 -14.81 -21.27 -9.51
N LEU A 145 -14.14 -21.32 -8.35
CA LEU A 145 -14.52 -20.56 -7.16
C LEU A 145 -14.39 -19.06 -7.42
N GLU A 146 -13.28 -18.64 -8.03
CA GLU A 146 -13.06 -17.23 -8.41
C GLU A 146 -14.14 -16.72 -9.36
N THR A 147 -14.49 -17.51 -10.39
CA THR A 147 -15.56 -17.14 -11.33
C THR A 147 -16.90 -16.93 -10.62
N VAL A 148 -17.25 -17.81 -9.67
CA VAL A 148 -18.47 -17.65 -8.87
C VAL A 148 -18.39 -16.41 -8.00
N MET A 149 -17.27 -16.17 -7.31
CA MET A 149 -17.08 -15.00 -6.46
C MET A 149 -17.14 -13.69 -7.25
N CYS A 150 -16.46 -13.58 -8.39
CA CYS A 150 -16.54 -12.41 -9.25
C CYS A 150 -17.97 -12.13 -9.68
N ARG A 151 -18.71 -13.16 -10.15
CA ARG A 151 -20.12 -13.04 -10.53
C ARG A 151 -21.01 -12.58 -9.37
N LEU A 152 -20.79 -13.09 -8.17
CA LEU A 152 -21.53 -12.65 -6.98
C LEU A 152 -21.27 -11.17 -6.66
N ARG A 153 -20.01 -10.74 -6.71
CA ARG A 153 -19.61 -9.34 -6.41
C ARG A 153 -20.25 -8.33 -7.36
N VAL A 154 -20.36 -8.67 -8.65
CA VAL A 154 -21.02 -7.79 -9.64
C VAL A 154 -22.54 -8.01 -9.72
N GLY A 155 -23.10 -8.95 -8.96
CA GLY A 155 -24.53 -9.27 -8.99
C GLY A 155 -25.00 -10.05 -10.22
N HIS A 156 -24.09 -10.65 -10.99
CA HIS A 156 -24.37 -11.40 -12.22
C HIS A 156 -24.51 -12.91 -11.99
N THR A 157 -25.60 -13.29 -11.31
CA THR A 157 -25.98 -14.70 -11.15
C THR A 157 -27.06 -15.09 -12.14
N TRP A 158 -27.29 -16.39 -12.30
CA TRP A 158 -28.41 -16.88 -13.11
C TRP A 158 -29.74 -16.36 -12.60
N LEU A 159 -30.02 -16.50 -11.29
CA LEU A 159 -31.28 -16.02 -10.71
C LEU A 159 -31.45 -14.51 -10.86
N THR A 160 -30.41 -13.71 -10.59
CA THR A 160 -30.56 -12.25 -10.56
C THR A 160 -30.50 -11.56 -11.92
N GLN A 161 -30.04 -12.22 -12.99
CA GLN A 161 -29.79 -11.57 -14.30
C GLN A 161 -30.24 -12.38 -15.53
N SER A 162 -30.63 -13.64 -15.41
CA SER A 162 -31.02 -14.44 -16.59
C SER A 162 -32.27 -13.91 -17.31
N TYR A 163 -33.14 -13.17 -16.61
CA TYR A 163 -34.35 -12.57 -17.17
C TYR A 163 -34.06 -11.64 -18.36
N PHE A 164 -32.91 -10.92 -18.35
CA PHE A 164 -32.48 -10.11 -19.49
C PHE A 164 -32.23 -10.94 -20.75
N LEU A 165 -31.68 -12.14 -20.61
CA LEU A 165 -31.37 -13.02 -21.74
C LEU A 165 -32.61 -13.74 -22.27
N LYS A 166 -33.58 -13.98 -21.39
CA LYS A 166 -34.82 -14.69 -21.72
C LYS A 166 -35.98 -13.77 -22.10
N ASN A 167 -35.81 -12.46 -21.91
CA ASN A 167 -36.89 -11.47 -22.01
C ASN A 167 -38.09 -11.83 -21.11
N GLU A 168 -37.78 -12.31 -19.90
CA GLU A 168 -38.75 -12.64 -18.85
C GLU A 168 -38.84 -11.49 -17.83
N GLU A 169 -39.86 -11.51 -16.99
CA GLU A 169 -39.95 -10.58 -15.85
C GLU A 169 -38.83 -10.84 -14.83
N GLN A 170 -38.41 -9.78 -14.16
CA GLN A 170 -37.38 -9.88 -13.14
C GLN A 170 -37.88 -10.73 -11.97
N PRO A 171 -37.10 -11.72 -11.50
CA PRO A 171 -37.56 -12.59 -10.44
C PRO A 171 -37.76 -11.84 -9.14
N PHE A 172 -38.88 -12.16 -8.49
CA PHE A 172 -39.41 -11.45 -7.34
C PHE A 172 -39.53 -12.38 -6.12
N CYS A 173 -39.15 -11.87 -4.95
CA CYS A 173 -39.35 -12.55 -3.68
C CYS A 173 -40.69 -12.11 -3.07
N TYR A 174 -41.70 -12.97 -3.18
CA TYR A 174 -43.05 -12.70 -2.68
C TYR A 174 -43.13 -12.55 -1.16
N ALA A 175 -42.29 -13.27 -0.40
CA ALA A 175 -42.28 -13.18 1.06
C ALA A 175 -41.78 -11.82 1.57
N CYS A 176 -40.92 -11.16 0.80
CA CYS A 176 -40.28 -9.90 1.18
C CYS A 176 -40.79 -8.69 0.39
N ASP A 177 -41.70 -8.91 -0.56
CA ASP A 177 -42.20 -7.89 -1.50
C ASP A 177 -41.06 -7.11 -2.18
N SER A 178 -40.03 -7.83 -2.66
CA SER A 178 -38.83 -7.21 -3.23
C SER A 178 -38.19 -8.05 -4.34
N LEU A 179 -37.39 -7.41 -5.22
CA LEU A 179 -36.69 -8.10 -6.30
C LEU A 179 -35.56 -8.98 -5.77
N TYR A 180 -35.32 -10.13 -6.41
CA TYR A 180 -34.15 -10.93 -6.10
C TYR A 180 -32.87 -10.21 -6.54
N THR A 181 -32.05 -9.85 -5.56
CA THR A 181 -30.69 -9.34 -5.74
C THR A 181 -29.71 -10.23 -4.96
N VAL A 182 -28.41 -10.13 -5.28
CA VAL A 182 -27.39 -10.85 -4.51
C VAL A 182 -27.38 -10.38 -3.05
N ARG A 183 -27.58 -9.08 -2.81
CA ARG A 183 -27.77 -8.52 -1.46
C ARG A 183 -28.97 -9.15 -0.76
N HIS A 184 -30.11 -9.24 -1.44
CA HIS A 184 -31.31 -9.83 -0.87
C HIS A 184 -31.07 -11.27 -0.41
N ILE A 185 -30.47 -12.09 -1.28
CA ILE A 185 -30.19 -13.51 -0.99
C ILE A 185 -29.16 -13.65 0.13
N LEU A 186 -28.03 -12.94 0.02
CA LEU A 186 -26.90 -13.10 0.94
C LEU A 186 -27.07 -12.36 2.27
N ILE A 187 -27.93 -11.36 2.40
CA ILE A 187 -27.99 -10.49 3.59
C ILE A 187 -29.40 -10.32 4.15
N GLU A 188 -30.39 -10.00 3.30
CA GLU A 188 -31.66 -9.41 3.77
C GLU A 188 -32.79 -10.43 3.96
N CYS A 189 -32.92 -11.39 3.05
CA CYS A 189 -34.06 -12.30 3.00
C CYS A 189 -34.23 -13.07 4.32
N PRO A 190 -35.40 -12.94 5.00
CA PRO A 190 -35.73 -13.68 6.22
C PRO A 190 -35.90 -15.19 5.98
N ASP A 191 -36.48 -15.58 4.85
CA ASP A 191 -36.68 -17.00 4.49
C ASP A 191 -35.34 -17.75 4.46
N PHE A 192 -34.29 -17.09 3.98
CA PHE A 192 -32.95 -17.67 3.96
C PHE A 192 -32.17 -17.49 5.26
N GLN A 193 -32.68 -16.75 6.25
CA GLN A 193 -31.92 -16.38 7.44
C GLN A 193 -31.47 -17.60 8.25
N VAL A 194 -32.33 -18.60 8.44
CA VAL A 194 -32.02 -19.81 9.22
C VAL A 194 -30.89 -20.60 8.57
N THR A 195 -30.91 -20.74 7.25
CA THR A 195 -29.84 -21.43 6.49
C THR A 195 -28.57 -20.59 6.45
N ARG A 196 -28.69 -19.29 6.19
CA ARG A 196 -27.56 -18.34 6.12
C ARG A 196 -26.74 -18.34 7.41
N ARG A 197 -27.40 -18.28 8.57
CA ARG A 197 -26.76 -18.27 9.90
C ARG A 197 -25.88 -19.50 10.18
N LYS A 198 -26.08 -20.61 9.46
CA LYS A 198 -25.21 -21.80 9.56
C LYS A 198 -23.82 -21.59 8.93
N TYR A 199 -23.71 -20.63 8.00
CA TYR A 199 -22.47 -20.34 7.26
C TYR A 199 -21.85 -19.01 7.67
N PHE A 200 -22.66 -17.96 7.83
CA PHE A 200 -22.20 -16.61 8.22
C PHE A 200 -23.35 -15.75 8.77
N SER A 201 -23.03 -14.74 9.56
CA SER A 201 -23.99 -13.89 10.28
C SER A 201 -23.79 -12.38 10.07
N LEU A 202 -23.26 -12.00 8.90
CA LEU A 202 -22.98 -10.59 8.57
C LEU A 202 -24.20 -9.89 7.96
N THR A 203 -24.26 -8.58 8.17
CA THR A 203 -25.35 -7.68 7.72
C THR A 203 -24.94 -6.78 6.56
N ASP A 204 -23.73 -6.94 6.04
CA ASP A 204 -23.15 -6.05 5.04
C ASP A 204 -22.32 -6.86 4.02
N LEU A 205 -22.50 -6.56 2.73
CA LEU A 205 -21.83 -7.28 1.64
C LEU A 205 -20.32 -7.03 1.63
N TYR A 206 -19.88 -5.81 1.91
CA TYR A 206 -18.46 -5.47 1.95
C TYR A 206 -17.71 -6.31 2.99
N ARG A 207 -18.26 -6.44 4.21
CA ARG A 207 -17.69 -7.32 5.23
C ARG A 207 -17.77 -8.78 4.84
N LEU A 208 -18.89 -9.21 4.25
CA LEU A 208 -19.08 -10.60 3.82
C LEU A 208 -17.98 -11.06 2.86
N PHE A 209 -17.72 -10.28 1.81
CA PHE A 209 -16.73 -10.65 0.78
C PHE A 209 -15.27 -10.51 1.23
N ARG A 210 -15.02 -9.83 2.35
CA ARG A 210 -13.66 -9.56 2.86
C ARG A 210 -13.27 -10.44 4.05
N GLU A 211 -14.23 -10.75 4.92
CA GLU A 211 -13.99 -11.42 6.19
C GLU A 211 -14.32 -12.92 6.12
N VAL A 212 -15.30 -13.33 5.30
CA VAL A 212 -15.74 -14.73 5.20
C VAL A 212 -14.97 -15.48 4.12
N ASN A 213 -14.56 -16.72 4.42
CA ASN A 213 -13.90 -17.56 3.44
C ASN A 213 -14.88 -17.89 2.28
N PRO A 214 -14.47 -17.68 1.01
CA PRO A 214 -15.32 -17.90 -0.16
C PRO A 214 -16.02 -19.27 -0.22
N SER A 215 -15.40 -20.32 0.33
CA SER A 215 -15.98 -21.67 0.36
C SER A 215 -17.26 -21.75 1.19
N TYR A 216 -17.41 -20.97 2.26
CA TYR A 216 -18.65 -20.92 3.05
C TYR A 216 -19.75 -20.18 2.30
N ILE A 217 -19.41 -19.11 1.59
CA ILE A 217 -20.37 -18.35 0.77
C ILE A 217 -20.93 -19.24 -0.33
N VAL A 218 -20.04 -19.96 -1.04
CA VAL A 218 -20.47 -20.93 -2.06
C VAL A 218 -21.18 -22.14 -1.46
N GLY A 219 -20.80 -22.56 -0.25
CA GLY A 219 -21.45 -23.65 0.47
C GLY A 219 -22.91 -23.34 0.83
N TYR A 220 -23.24 -22.08 1.10
CA TYR A 220 -24.60 -21.62 1.32
C TYR A 220 -25.45 -21.59 0.04
N LEU A 221 -24.83 -21.37 -1.11
CA LEU A 221 -25.51 -21.25 -2.41
C LEU A 221 -25.70 -22.59 -3.14
N LYS A 222 -25.23 -23.69 -2.58
CA LYS A 222 -25.44 -25.06 -3.09
C LYS A 222 -26.65 -25.69 -2.44
#